data_AF-A0A858RC24-F1
#
_entry.id   AF-A0A858RC24-F1
#
_cell.length_a   1.000
_cell.length_b   1.000
_cell.length_c   1.000
_cell.angle_alpha   90.00
_cell.angle_beta   90.00
_cell.angle_gamma   90.00
#
_symmetry.space_group_name_H-M   'P 1'
#
loop_
_entity.id
_entity.type
_entity.pdbx_description
1 polymer ?
#
loop_
_entity_poly.entity_id
_entity_poly.type
_entity_poly.pdbx_seq_one_letter_code
_entity_poly.pdbx_strand_id
1 'polypeptide(L)'
;MKLRLPVSGLASALMIFGAMHANAVTINWGSGVLDSLATTDGKALDSTYEIQLGVFIDDFVPTAENMSEWAANWRTFDQASFDAELGYFTGTAELKADGTSSSAAASVGMNFSDLEAYVWVFNDLAIEGATQWFLGRSDSWVMPTATGVCCDSRPPTQWSTGDLAPGDTPVFGGQGAAAGGGYVYSPGNHVLQTYNVVPEPSVLLLSSLGFLMLMRRRNPG
;
A
#
# COMPACT_ATOMS: atom_id res chain seq x y z
N MET A 1 67.89 -21.61 42.62
CA MET A 1 67.55 -20.74 41.46
C MET A 1 67.36 -21.61 40.22
N LYS A 2 66.11 -21.99 39.90
CA LYS A 2 65.68 -22.50 38.59
C LYS A 2 64.26 -21.98 38.38
N LEU A 3 64.15 -21.01 37.48
CA LEU A 3 62.95 -20.32 37.05
C LEU A 3 62.15 -21.24 36.12
N ARG A 4 60.84 -21.41 36.34
CA ARG A 4 59.91 -21.96 35.33
C ARG A 4 58.62 -21.14 35.36
N LEU A 5 58.40 -20.39 34.28
CA LEU A 5 57.26 -19.53 34.00
C LEU A 5 56.02 -20.36 33.57
N PRO A 6 54.80 -19.80 33.71
CA PRO A 6 53.54 -20.49 33.51
C PRO A 6 53.17 -20.61 32.03
N VAL A 7 52.59 -21.75 31.64
CA VAL A 7 51.98 -21.93 30.32
C VAL A 7 50.55 -21.42 30.38
N SER A 8 50.37 -20.18 29.93
CA SER A 8 49.06 -19.57 29.66
C SER A 8 48.45 -20.22 28.42
N GLY A 9 47.35 -20.96 28.59
CA GLY A 9 46.53 -21.46 27.50
C GLY A 9 45.59 -20.36 26.99
N LEU A 10 45.98 -19.68 25.92
CA LEU A 10 45.12 -18.77 25.17
C LEU A 10 44.32 -19.60 24.15
N ALA A 11 43.05 -19.87 24.45
CA ALA A 11 42.12 -20.42 23.49
C ALA A 11 41.64 -19.29 22.57
N SER A 12 42.17 -19.24 21.35
CA SER A 12 41.68 -18.36 20.28
C SER A 12 40.34 -18.89 19.76
N ALA A 13 39.24 -18.22 20.10
CA ALA A 13 37.96 -18.40 19.43
C ALA A 13 38.02 -17.72 18.06
N LEU A 14 38.12 -18.52 17.00
CA LEU A 14 38.03 -18.07 15.62
C LEU A 14 36.56 -17.77 15.30
N MET A 15 36.15 -16.51 15.46
CA MET A 15 34.85 -16.01 14.99
C MET A 15 34.89 -15.93 13.46
N ILE A 16 34.43 -16.99 12.79
CA ILE A 16 34.12 -16.96 11.36
C ILE A 16 32.88 -16.07 11.21
N PHE A 17 33.09 -14.77 11.00
CA PHE A 17 32.06 -13.89 10.44
C PHE A 17 31.85 -14.30 8.99
N GLY A 18 30.97 -15.29 8.77
CA GLY A 18 30.40 -15.51 7.46
C GLY A 18 29.61 -14.27 7.08
N ALA A 19 30.13 -13.49 6.13
CA ALA A 19 29.36 -12.46 5.46
C ALA A 19 28.23 -13.15 4.69
N MET A 20 27.09 -13.35 5.36
CA MET A 20 25.85 -13.70 4.68
C MET A 20 25.57 -12.56 3.71
N HIS A 21 25.79 -12.81 2.43
CA HIS A 21 25.37 -11.89 1.38
C HIS A 21 23.85 -11.86 1.46
N ALA A 22 23.30 -10.73 1.91
CA ALA A 22 21.87 -10.49 1.91
C ALA A 22 21.43 -10.36 0.45
N ASN A 23 20.62 -11.31 -0.01
CA ASN A 23 20.03 -11.25 -1.34
C ASN A 23 18.76 -10.43 -1.23
N ALA A 24 18.57 -9.51 -2.15
CA ALA A 24 17.36 -8.74 -2.19
C ALA A 24 17.04 -8.34 -3.63
N VAL A 25 15.74 -8.21 -3.93
CA VAL A 25 15.28 -7.66 -5.20
C VAL A 25 14.85 -6.23 -4.97
N THR A 26 15.43 -5.31 -5.72
CA THR A 26 14.99 -3.91 -5.72
C THR A 26 13.67 -3.78 -6.46
N ILE A 27 12.70 -3.12 -5.84
CA ILE A 27 11.42 -2.73 -6.44
C ILE A 27 11.41 -1.22 -6.51
N ASN A 28 11.37 -0.70 -7.74
CA ASN A 28 11.15 0.71 -8.02
C ASN A 28 9.68 0.89 -8.39
N TRP A 29 9.03 1.86 -7.75
CA TRP A 29 7.62 2.11 -7.99
C TRP A 29 7.31 3.60 -7.98
N GLY A 30 6.20 4.01 -8.59
CA GLY A 30 5.83 5.42 -8.61
C GLY A 30 4.84 5.79 -9.69
N SER A 31 4.73 7.09 -9.94
CA SER A 31 4.04 7.66 -11.09
C SER A 31 5.03 8.27 -12.08
N GLY A 32 4.55 8.61 -13.28
CA GLY A 32 5.28 9.47 -14.21
C GLY A 32 5.42 10.90 -13.68
N VAL A 33 6.45 11.59 -14.15
CA VAL A 33 6.67 13.02 -13.87
C VAL A 33 5.63 13.84 -14.64
N LEU A 34 5.01 14.81 -13.95
CA LEU A 34 3.89 15.61 -14.46
C LEU A 34 2.65 14.78 -14.82
N ASP A 35 2.51 13.59 -14.22
CA ASP A 35 1.29 12.81 -14.36
C ASP A 35 0.10 13.57 -13.76
N SER A 36 -1.07 13.37 -14.38
CA SER A 36 -2.30 13.96 -13.85
C SER A 36 -2.79 13.10 -12.68
N LEU A 37 -2.33 13.45 -11.47
CA LEU A 37 -2.76 12.84 -10.21
C LEU A 37 -3.68 13.82 -9.49
N ALA A 38 -4.94 13.43 -9.30
CA ALA A 38 -5.99 14.36 -8.91
C ALA A 38 -6.76 13.93 -7.66
N THR A 39 -7.37 14.90 -6.99
CA THR A 39 -8.32 14.73 -5.90
C THR A 39 -9.75 14.54 -6.43
N THR A 40 -10.70 14.27 -5.54
CA THR A 40 -12.13 14.15 -5.86
C THR A 40 -12.72 15.39 -6.56
N ASP A 41 -12.12 16.56 -6.33
CA ASP A 41 -12.52 17.85 -6.91
C ASP A 41 -11.82 18.13 -8.25
N GLY A 42 -10.99 17.21 -8.75
CA GLY A 42 -10.19 17.38 -9.96
C GLY A 42 -8.98 18.32 -9.78
N LYS A 43 -8.62 18.66 -8.53
CA LYS A 43 -7.40 19.42 -8.22
C LYS A 43 -6.20 18.48 -8.22
N ALA A 44 -5.00 19.00 -8.44
CA ALA A 44 -3.79 18.20 -8.27
C ALA A 44 -3.70 17.64 -6.84
N LEU A 45 -3.18 16.42 -6.72
CA LEU A 45 -2.76 15.85 -5.44
C LEU A 45 -1.72 16.78 -4.79
N ASP A 46 -1.58 16.70 -3.47
CA ASP A 46 -0.59 17.48 -2.73
C ASP A 46 0.06 16.63 -1.63
N SER A 47 0.96 17.25 -0.86
CA SER A 47 1.72 16.57 0.19
C SER A 47 0.89 16.16 1.42
N THR A 48 -0.42 16.42 1.44
CA THR A 48 -1.32 15.93 2.51
C THR A 48 -1.72 14.48 2.30
N TYR A 49 -1.44 13.91 1.13
CA TYR A 49 -1.69 12.52 0.82
C TYR A 49 -0.49 11.65 1.16
N GLU A 50 -0.76 10.53 1.79
CA GLU A 50 0.17 9.43 1.92
C GLU A 50 0.02 8.47 0.75
N ILE A 51 1.14 7.99 0.23
CA ILE A 51 1.18 7.00 -0.84
C ILE A 51 1.94 5.78 -0.34
N GLN A 52 1.28 4.64 -0.33
CA GLN A 52 1.85 3.38 0.13
C GLN A 52 1.79 2.32 -0.96
N LEU A 53 2.89 1.58 -1.08
CA LEU A 53 2.93 0.30 -1.76
C LEU A 53 2.80 -0.79 -0.70
N GLY A 54 1.90 -1.74 -0.91
CA GLY A 54 1.65 -2.79 0.07
C GLY A 54 0.80 -3.92 -0.47
N VAL A 55 0.33 -4.75 0.45
CA VAL A 55 -0.49 -5.93 0.15
C VAL A 55 -1.60 -6.08 1.19
N PHE A 56 -2.62 -6.86 0.85
CA PHE A 56 -3.58 -7.38 1.81
C PHE A 56 -3.20 -8.80 2.25
N ILE A 57 -3.48 -9.15 3.50
CA ILE A 57 -3.12 -10.46 4.09
C ILE A 57 -4.33 -11.38 4.27
N ASP A 58 -4.07 -12.63 4.68
CA ASP A 58 -5.10 -13.61 5.07
C ASP A 58 -6.15 -13.84 3.97
N ASP A 59 -5.70 -13.83 2.71
CA ASP A 59 -6.54 -13.95 1.50
C ASP A 59 -7.62 -12.86 1.38
N PHE A 60 -7.45 -11.72 2.08
CA PHE A 60 -8.38 -10.59 2.01
C PHE A 60 -8.35 -9.97 0.61
N VAL A 61 -9.50 -10.02 -0.07
CA VAL A 61 -9.71 -9.36 -1.36
C VAL A 61 -10.40 -8.01 -1.12
N PRO A 62 -9.72 -6.88 -1.38
CA PRO A 62 -10.32 -5.57 -1.15
C PRO A 62 -11.44 -5.31 -2.15
N THR A 63 -12.58 -4.85 -1.65
CA THR A 63 -13.70 -4.34 -2.45
C THR A 63 -14.21 -3.04 -1.84
N ALA A 64 -15.02 -2.28 -2.58
CA ALA A 64 -15.60 -1.05 -2.07
C ALA A 64 -16.50 -1.31 -0.84
N GLU A 65 -17.13 -2.48 -0.75
CA GLU A 65 -18.05 -2.85 0.33
C GLU A 65 -17.34 -3.22 1.64
N ASN A 66 -16.06 -3.60 1.61
CA ASN A 66 -15.30 -3.98 2.81
C ASN A 66 -14.23 -2.97 3.20
N MET A 67 -14.36 -1.71 2.74
CA MET A 67 -13.41 -0.61 2.97
C MET A 67 -13.09 -0.35 4.45
N SER A 68 -14.02 -0.63 5.36
CA SER A 68 -13.84 -0.49 6.81
C SER A 68 -12.84 -1.48 7.40
N GLU A 69 -12.55 -2.56 6.68
CA GLU A 69 -11.62 -3.63 7.08
C GLU A 69 -10.23 -3.45 6.45
N TRP A 70 -10.07 -2.52 5.50
CA TRP A 70 -8.83 -2.39 4.73
C TRP A 70 -7.62 -2.10 5.60
N ALA A 71 -7.71 -1.09 6.47
CA ALA A 71 -6.59 -0.69 7.33
C ALA A 71 -6.13 -1.83 8.28
N ALA A 72 -7.04 -2.72 8.69
CA ALA A 72 -6.69 -3.86 9.54
C ALA A 72 -5.95 -4.96 8.76
N ASN A 73 -6.31 -5.16 7.49
CA ASN A 73 -5.75 -6.19 6.62
C ASN A 73 -4.59 -5.70 5.74
N TRP A 74 -4.30 -4.40 5.74
CA TRP A 74 -3.22 -3.81 4.96
C TRP A 74 -1.85 -4.02 5.61
N ARG A 75 -0.85 -4.35 4.80
CA ARG A 75 0.56 -4.36 5.20
C ARG A 75 1.38 -3.53 4.23
N THR A 76 1.96 -2.45 4.75
CA THR A 76 2.84 -1.55 4.00
C THR A 76 4.16 -2.25 3.69
N PHE A 77 4.54 -2.27 2.41
CA PHE A 77 5.86 -2.69 1.94
C PHE A 77 6.81 -1.48 1.84
N ASP A 78 6.32 -0.37 1.30
CA ASP A 78 7.07 0.88 1.18
C ASP A 78 6.13 2.09 1.17
N GLN A 79 6.67 3.28 1.41
CA GLN A 79 5.92 4.53 1.40
C GLN A 79 6.69 5.60 0.64
N ALA A 80 5.97 6.38 -0.16
CA ALA A 80 6.50 7.50 -0.93
C ALA A 80 5.84 8.81 -0.50
N SER A 81 6.59 9.90 -0.64
CA SER A 81 6.05 11.26 -0.51
C SER A 81 5.70 11.81 -1.88
N PHE A 82 4.64 12.60 -1.95
CA PHE A 82 4.27 13.32 -3.16
C PHE A 82 5.13 14.58 -3.35
N ASP A 83 5.72 14.71 -4.53
CA ASP A 83 6.38 15.93 -4.98
C ASP A 83 5.34 16.80 -5.72
N ALA A 84 4.84 17.83 -5.03
CA ALA A 84 3.83 18.73 -5.58
C ALA A 84 4.38 19.71 -6.63
N GLU A 85 5.70 19.92 -6.69
CA GLU A 85 6.31 20.81 -7.70
C GLU A 85 6.38 20.10 -9.05
N LEU A 86 6.75 18.82 -9.04
CA LEU A 86 6.95 18.01 -10.23
C LEU A 86 5.77 17.07 -10.54
N GLY A 87 4.79 16.98 -9.64
CA GLY A 87 3.54 16.24 -9.83
C GLY A 87 3.73 14.73 -9.89
N TYR A 88 4.57 14.16 -9.02
CA TYR A 88 4.85 12.71 -9.02
C TYR A 88 5.17 12.18 -7.63
N PHE A 89 5.17 10.86 -7.49
CA PHE A 89 5.76 10.17 -6.36
C PHE A 89 6.62 9.01 -6.85
N THR A 90 7.63 8.65 -6.06
CA THR A 90 8.45 7.47 -6.33
C THR A 90 8.95 6.87 -5.02
N GLY A 91 9.06 5.55 -5.00
CA GLY A 91 9.67 4.80 -3.92
C GLY A 91 10.61 3.72 -4.46
N THR A 92 11.57 3.35 -3.63
CA THR A 92 12.52 2.28 -3.89
C THR A 92 12.73 1.53 -2.59
N ALA A 93 12.42 0.24 -2.59
CA ALA A 93 12.69 -0.65 -1.48
C ALA A 93 13.16 -2.01 -1.98
N GLU A 94 13.90 -2.70 -1.13
CA GLU A 94 14.41 -4.03 -1.40
C GLU A 94 13.55 -5.08 -0.70
N LEU A 95 13.08 -6.07 -1.45
CA LEU A 95 12.54 -7.31 -0.90
C LEU A 95 13.71 -8.22 -0.52
N LYS A 96 13.97 -8.35 0.78
CA LYS A 96 15.08 -9.14 1.32
C LYS A 96 14.83 -10.65 1.17
N ALA A 97 15.87 -11.43 1.33
CA ALA A 97 15.85 -12.90 1.25
C ALA A 97 14.89 -13.58 2.24
N ASP A 98 14.54 -12.91 3.35
CA ASP A 98 13.57 -13.38 4.33
C ASP A 98 12.12 -12.97 4.00
N GLY A 99 11.92 -12.30 2.86
CA GLY A 99 10.63 -11.78 2.40
C GLY A 99 10.24 -10.43 3.01
N THR A 100 11.07 -9.85 3.89
CA THR A 100 10.78 -8.54 4.48
C THR A 100 11.23 -7.39 3.58
N SER A 101 10.67 -6.21 3.79
CA SER A 101 11.10 -4.99 3.10
C SER A 101 12.32 -4.34 3.79
N SER A 102 13.11 -3.58 3.02
CA SER A 102 14.12 -2.66 3.53
C SER A 102 13.57 -1.30 3.96
N SER A 103 12.32 -0.97 3.60
CA SER A 103 11.70 0.32 3.92
C SER A 103 11.52 0.50 5.43
N ALA A 104 11.75 1.72 5.92
CA ALA A 104 11.50 2.09 7.31
C ALA A 104 10.01 2.15 7.64
N ALA A 105 9.14 2.32 6.63
CA ALA A 105 7.69 2.34 6.77
C ALA A 105 7.05 0.95 6.70
N ALA A 106 7.85 -0.10 6.47
CA ALA A 106 7.33 -1.43 6.26
C ALA A 106 6.74 -2.06 7.53
N SER A 107 5.69 -2.86 7.33
CA SER A 107 5.13 -3.72 8.38
C SER A 107 6.17 -4.75 8.83
N VAL A 108 6.46 -4.77 10.13
CA VAL A 108 7.51 -5.61 10.73
C VAL A 108 7.11 -7.09 10.73
N GLY A 109 8.07 -7.96 10.41
CA GLY A 109 7.92 -9.42 10.53
C GLY A 109 7.03 -10.06 9.46
N MET A 110 6.74 -9.31 8.39
CA MET A 110 5.88 -9.73 7.29
C MET A 110 6.72 -10.26 6.13
N ASN A 111 6.30 -11.38 5.52
CA ASN A 111 6.85 -11.89 4.27
C ASN A 111 5.96 -11.48 3.08
N PHE A 112 6.48 -10.60 2.22
CA PHE A 112 5.77 -10.03 1.08
C PHE A 112 5.86 -10.88 -0.19
N SER A 113 6.65 -11.95 -0.19
CA SER A 113 6.95 -12.74 -1.39
C SER A 113 5.69 -13.29 -2.04
N ASP A 114 5.62 -13.20 -3.37
CA ASP A 114 4.57 -13.78 -4.19
C ASP A 114 3.15 -13.26 -3.91
N LEU A 115 3.02 -12.15 -3.17
CA LEU A 115 1.74 -11.50 -2.89
C LEU A 115 1.41 -10.43 -3.93
N GLU A 116 0.12 -10.24 -4.18
CA GLU A 116 -0.38 -9.18 -5.05
C GLU A 116 -0.14 -7.81 -4.41
N ALA A 117 0.50 -6.92 -5.17
CA ALA A 117 0.83 -5.58 -4.72
C ALA A 117 -0.22 -4.56 -5.17
N TYR A 118 -0.46 -3.60 -4.28
CA TYR A 118 -1.43 -2.53 -4.43
C TYR A 118 -0.76 -1.19 -4.14
N VAL A 119 -1.23 -0.14 -4.81
CA VAL A 119 -0.89 1.23 -4.46
C VAL A 119 -2.12 1.86 -3.81
N TRP A 120 -1.98 2.26 -2.55
CA TRP A 120 -3.00 2.98 -1.80
C TRP A 120 -2.57 4.44 -1.62
N VAL A 121 -3.40 5.36 -2.12
CA VAL A 121 -3.25 6.80 -1.92
C VAL A 121 -4.39 7.29 -1.05
N PHE A 122 -4.10 7.95 0.06
CA PHE A 122 -5.11 8.44 0.99
C PHE A 122 -4.66 9.69 1.74
N ASN A 123 -5.60 10.54 2.15
CA ASN A 123 -5.33 11.69 3.03
C ASN A 123 -5.55 11.38 4.52
N ASP A 124 -6.41 10.41 4.84
CA ASP A 124 -6.69 9.93 6.19
C ASP A 124 -7.14 8.46 6.09
N LEU A 125 -6.99 7.67 7.14
CA LEU A 125 -7.51 6.30 7.22
C LEU A 125 -8.85 6.24 7.97
N ALA A 126 -9.23 7.30 8.71
CA ALA A 126 -10.54 7.40 9.32
C ALA A 126 -11.62 7.55 8.24
N ILE A 127 -12.69 6.76 8.29
CA ILE A 127 -13.78 6.86 7.31
C ILE A 127 -14.71 8.02 7.70
N GLU A 128 -14.35 9.22 7.24
CA GLU A 128 -15.09 10.47 7.47
C GLU A 128 -15.38 11.21 6.16
N GLY A 129 -16.29 12.19 6.18
CA GLY A 129 -16.80 12.82 4.95
C GLY A 129 -15.79 13.60 4.10
N ALA A 130 -14.58 13.90 4.61
CA ALA A 130 -13.49 14.54 3.86
C ALA A 130 -12.41 13.56 3.39
N THR A 131 -12.58 12.27 3.70
CA THR A 131 -11.60 11.22 3.44
C THR A 131 -11.64 10.84 1.97
N GLN A 132 -10.47 10.77 1.36
CA GLN A 132 -10.29 10.55 -0.06
C GLN A 132 -9.27 9.46 -0.31
N TRP A 133 -9.70 8.39 -0.96
CA TRP A 133 -8.86 7.23 -1.25
C TRP A 133 -8.77 6.95 -2.75
N PHE A 134 -7.66 6.34 -3.14
CA PHE A 134 -7.51 5.57 -4.36
C PHE A 134 -6.81 4.25 -4.01
N LEU A 135 -7.31 3.14 -4.52
CA LEU A 135 -6.67 1.83 -4.41
C LEU A 135 -6.56 1.21 -5.79
N GLY A 136 -5.34 1.17 -6.33
CA GLY A 136 -5.02 0.61 -7.64
C GLY A 136 -4.25 -0.70 -7.53
N ARG A 137 -4.45 -1.58 -8.52
CA ARG A 137 -3.70 -2.82 -8.72
C ARG A 137 -3.50 -3.07 -10.21
N SER A 138 -2.40 -3.71 -10.58
CA SER A 138 -2.22 -4.29 -11.91
C SER A 138 -2.08 -5.80 -11.77
N ASP A 139 -2.57 -6.57 -12.75
CA ASP A 139 -2.32 -8.01 -12.82
C ASP A 139 -0.82 -8.35 -12.92
N SER A 140 0.01 -7.39 -13.31
CA SER A 140 1.47 -7.54 -13.37
C SER A 140 2.20 -7.22 -12.06
N TRP A 141 1.50 -6.66 -11.07
CA TRP A 141 2.07 -6.24 -9.80
C TRP A 141 2.01 -7.38 -8.79
N VAL A 142 2.95 -8.30 -8.93
CA VAL A 142 3.13 -9.40 -7.98
C VAL A 142 4.52 -9.28 -7.37
N MET A 143 4.58 -9.21 -6.04
CA MET A 143 5.83 -9.17 -5.30
C MET A 143 6.72 -10.34 -5.73
N PRO A 144 8.01 -10.10 -6.06
CA PRO A 144 8.90 -11.18 -6.45
C PRO A 144 9.00 -12.25 -5.36
N THR A 145 9.32 -13.49 -5.73
CA THR A 145 9.69 -14.51 -4.75
C THR A 145 10.97 -14.09 -4.03
N ALA A 146 10.99 -14.07 -2.69
CA ALA A 146 12.25 -13.92 -1.96
C ALA A 146 13.12 -15.17 -2.15
N THR A 147 14.41 -14.97 -2.44
CA THR A 147 15.33 -16.09 -2.64
C THR A 147 16.49 -16.04 -1.66
N GLY A 148 16.82 -17.20 -1.08
CA GLY A 148 17.97 -17.38 -0.19
C GLY A 148 19.30 -17.60 -0.92
N VAL A 149 19.33 -17.51 -2.25
CA VAL A 149 20.55 -17.78 -3.04
C VAL A 149 21.44 -16.55 -3.09
N CYS A 150 22.68 -16.68 -2.61
CA CYS A 150 23.69 -15.62 -2.34
C CYS A 150 24.11 -14.69 -3.50
N CYS A 151 23.48 -14.81 -4.67
CA CYS A 151 23.82 -14.07 -5.88
C CYS A 151 22.57 -13.82 -6.73
N ASP A 152 21.48 -13.34 -6.12
CA ASP A 152 20.30 -12.93 -6.89
C ASP A 152 20.69 -11.81 -7.86
N SER A 153 20.67 -12.13 -9.15
CA SER A 153 21.06 -11.24 -10.26
C SER A 153 19.86 -10.80 -11.08
N ARG A 154 18.64 -10.97 -10.52
CA ARG A 154 17.43 -10.47 -11.16
C ARG A 154 17.53 -8.94 -11.31
N PRO A 155 17.11 -8.39 -12.45
CA PRO A 155 17.01 -6.96 -12.61
C PRO A 155 16.00 -6.40 -11.60
N PRO A 156 16.11 -5.11 -11.23
CA PRO A 156 15.08 -4.44 -10.45
C PRO A 156 13.71 -4.58 -11.11
N THR A 157 12.70 -4.86 -10.29
CA THR A 157 11.30 -4.77 -10.72
C THR A 157 10.92 -3.29 -10.79
N GLN A 158 10.20 -2.91 -11.84
CA GLN A 158 9.69 -1.55 -12.00
C GLN A 158 8.17 -1.60 -12.15
N TRP A 159 7.48 -0.82 -11.33
CA TRP A 159 6.04 -0.63 -11.40
C TRP A 159 5.73 0.86 -11.54
N SER A 160 4.72 1.18 -12.33
CA SER A 160 4.25 2.55 -12.48
C SER A 160 2.74 2.57 -12.48
N THR A 161 2.12 3.60 -11.88
CA THR A 161 0.68 3.83 -12.02
C THR A 161 0.23 3.93 -13.49
N GLY A 162 1.14 4.14 -14.45
CA GLY A 162 0.87 4.03 -15.88
C GLY A 162 0.73 2.59 -16.43
N ASP A 163 1.17 1.56 -15.70
CA ASP A 163 1.05 0.14 -16.07
C ASP A 163 -0.39 -0.37 -15.95
N LEU A 164 -1.17 0.29 -15.11
CA LEU A 164 -2.58 0.06 -14.90
C LEU A 164 -3.33 0.36 -16.20
N ALA A 165 -3.69 -0.68 -16.95
CA ALA A 165 -4.28 -0.52 -18.26
C ALA A 165 -5.68 0.13 -18.15
N PRO A 166 -6.21 0.76 -19.22
CA PRO A 166 -7.58 1.28 -19.22
C PRO A 166 -8.70 0.26 -18.90
N GLY A 167 -8.39 -1.04 -18.87
CA GLY A 167 -9.27 -2.12 -18.43
C GLY A 167 -9.04 -2.60 -16.99
N ASP A 168 -7.91 -2.23 -16.38
CA ASP A 168 -7.61 -2.52 -14.97
C ASP A 168 -8.37 -1.50 -14.13
N THR A 169 -9.60 -1.86 -13.77
CA THR A 169 -10.45 -0.99 -12.95
C THR A 169 -9.84 -0.92 -11.55
N PRO A 170 -9.53 0.29 -11.03
CA PRO A 170 -9.07 0.41 -9.65
C PRO A 170 -10.15 -0.12 -8.71
N VAL A 171 -9.76 -0.65 -7.55
CA VAL A 171 -10.73 -1.11 -6.56
C VAL A 171 -11.55 0.08 -6.04
N PHE A 172 -10.89 1.23 -5.88
CA PHE A 172 -11.50 2.47 -5.41
C PHE A 172 -10.80 3.68 -6.02
N GLY A 173 -11.56 4.73 -6.32
CA GLY A 173 -11.04 5.90 -7.03
C GLY A 173 -11.24 5.81 -8.55
N GLY A 174 -10.60 6.72 -9.27
CA GLY A 174 -10.65 6.83 -10.73
C GLY A 174 -9.29 6.63 -11.36
N GLN A 175 -9.29 6.09 -12.58
CA GLN A 175 -8.10 5.88 -13.38
C GLN A 175 -8.43 5.92 -14.86
N GLY A 176 -7.81 6.86 -15.57
CA GLY A 176 -8.15 7.14 -16.95
C GLY A 176 -9.65 7.38 -17.09
N ALA A 177 -10.31 6.58 -17.93
CA ALA A 177 -11.77 6.55 -18.04
C ALA A 177 -12.46 5.51 -17.14
N ALA A 178 -11.69 4.66 -16.45
CA ALA A 178 -12.20 3.65 -15.54
C ALA A 178 -12.46 4.23 -14.15
N ALA A 179 -13.47 3.70 -13.46
CA ALA A 179 -13.83 4.08 -12.11
C ALA A 179 -14.10 2.84 -11.27
N GLY A 180 -13.49 2.80 -10.08
CA GLY A 180 -13.75 1.81 -9.05
C GLY A 180 -14.89 2.23 -8.13
N GLY A 181 -14.82 1.78 -6.88
CA GLY A 181 -15.70 2.25 -5.81
C GLY A 181 -15.48 3.73 -5.46
N GLY A 182 -16.46 4.28 -4.73
CA GLY A 182 -16.40 5.64 -4.17
C GLY A 182 -17.22 6.66 -4.95
N TYR A 183 -17.09 7.92 -4.55
CA TYR A 183 -17.80 9.04 -5.15
C TYR A 183 -16.87 10.19 -5.51
N VAL A 184 -17.11 10.83 -6.66
CA VAL A 184 -16.29 11.93 -7.19
C VAL A 184 -17.15 13.16 -7.49
N TYR A 185 -16.67 14.36 -7.12
CA TYR A 185 -17.38 15.61 -7.43
C TYR A 185 -17.10 16.11 -8.84
N SER A 186 -15.84 16.04 -9.27
CA SER A 186 -15.40 16.46 -10.61
C SER A 186 -14.67 15.33 -11.32
N PRO A 187 -15.40 14.41 -11.99
CA PRO A 187 -14.76 13.30 -12.69
C PRO A 187 -13.90 13.83 -13.84
N GLY A 188 -12.70 13.28 -13.99
CA GLY A 188 -11.78 13.62 -15.08
C GLY A 188 -10.95 12.43 -15.54
N ASN A 189 -10.36 12.54 -16.73
CA ASN A 189 -9.45 11.53 -17.27
C ASN A 189 -8.04 11.76 -16.72
N HIS A 190 -7.83 11.32 -15.49
CA HIS A 190 -6.57 11.45 -14.75
C HIS A 190 -5.84 10.12 -14.71
N VAL A 191 -4.51 10.10 -14.60
CA VAL A 191 -3.75 8.85 -14.38
C VAL A 191 -4.25 8.17 -13.10
N LEU A 192 -4.51 8.98 -12.08
CA LEU A 192 -5.11 8.58 -10.81
C LEU A 192 -6.01 9.70 -10.32
N GLN A 193 -7.20 9.36 -9.82
CA GLN A 193 -8.07 10.28 -9.10
C GLN A 193 -8.55 9.66 -7.79
N THR A 194 -8.35 10.35 -6.66
CA THR A 194 -8.92 9.91 -5.37
C THR A 194 -10.40 10.25 -5.30
N TYR A 195 -11.19 9.34 -4.74
CA TYR A 195 -12.64 9.50 -4.56
C TYR A 195 -12.96 9.62 -3.07
N ASN A 196 -14.07 10.28 -2.75
CA ASN A 196 -14.55 10.36 -1.37
C ASN A 196 -15.00 9.00 -0.85
N VAL A 197 -14.55 8.70 0.36
CA VAL A 197 -15.07 7.63 1.18
C VAL A 197 -16.37 8.12 1.81
N VAL A 198 -17.47 7.43 1.53
CA VAL A 198 -18.77 7.77 2.10
C VAL A 198 -18.98 6.85 3.30
N PRO A 199 -19.14 7.39 4.53
CA PRO A 199 -19.49 6.57 5.68
C PRO A 199 -20.78 5.82 5.37
N GLU A 200 -20.79 4.50 5.54
CA GLU A 200 -22.01 3.74 5.38
C GLU A 200 -23.09 4.30 6.30
N PRO A 201 -24.32 4.55 5.81
CA PRO A 201 -25.39 4.99 6.67
C PRO A 201 -25.61 3.93 7.74
N SER A 202 -25.38 4.27 9.01
CA SER A 202 -25.51 3.33 10.11
C SER A 202 -26.88 2.65 10.03
N VAL A 203 -26.93 1.32 10.03
CA VAL A 203 -28.19 0.55 9.93
C VAL A 203 -29.20 0.97 11.02
N LEU A 204 -28.72 1.50 12.14
CA LEU A 204 -29.50 2.14 13.20
C LEU A 204 -30.26 3.40 12.75
N LEU A 205 -29.66 4.23 11.90
CA LEU A 205 -30.31 5.42 11.34
C LEU A 205 -31.40 5.01 10.32
N LEU A 206 -31.12 4.03 9.48
CA LEU A 206 -32.09 3.49 8.52
C LEU A 206 -33.25 2.77 9.21
N SER A 207 -32.97 1.97 10.24
CA SER A 207 -34.01 1.29 11.02
C SER A 207 -34.86 2.27 11.85
N SER A 208 -34.27 3.32 12.43
CA SER A 208 -35.04 4.34 13.17
C SER A 208 -35.95 5.18 12.25
N LEU A 209 -35.50 5.53 11.04
CA LEU A 209 -36.33 6.16 10.02
C LEU A 209 -37.46 5.24 9.56
N GLY A 210 -37.17 3.95 9.36
CA GLY A 210 -38.18 2.92 9.07
C GLY A 210 -39.25 2.82 10.16
N PHE A 211 -38.84 2.78 11.44
CA PHE A 211 -39.75 2.77 12.59
C PHE A 211 -40.60 4.04 12.68
N LEU A 212 -40.02 5.22 12.46
CA LEU A 212 -40.76 6.48 12.45
C LEU A 212 -41.81 6.55 11.34
N MET A 213 -41.50 6.05 10.14
CA MET A 213 -42.51 5.97 9.06
C MET A 213 -43.62 4.96 9.38
N LEU A 214 -43.28 3.82 10.00
CA LEU A 214 -44.27 2.84 10.45
C LEU A 214 -45.17 3.37 11.57
N MET A 215 -44.62 4.17 12.51
CA MET A 215 -45.41 4.84 13.55
C MET A 215 -46.31 5.93 12.97
N ARG A 216 -45.85 6.68 11.96
CA ARG A 216 -46.65 7.72 11.29
C ARG A 216 -47.82 7.16 10.47
N ARG A 217 -47.73 5.91 10.00
CA ARG A 217 -48.83 5.19 9.32
C ARG A 217 -49.90 4.63 10.27
N ARG A 218 -49.66 4.58 11.59
CA ARG A 218 -50.59 3.98 12.57
C ARG A 218 -51.58 4.97 13.21
N ASN A 219 -51.72 6.18 12.68
CA ASN A 219 -52.87 7.05 12.97
C ASN A 219 -53.90 7.02 11.81
N PRO A 220 -54.72 5.97 11.67
CA PRO A 220 -56.04 6.11 11.06
C PRO A 220 -56.99 6.70 12.11
N GLY A 221 -57.58 7.86 11.80
CA GLY A 221 -58.78 8.35 12.48
C GLY A 221 -60.01 7.53 12.10
#